data_AF-A0A499W0F8-F1
#
_entry.id   AF-A0A499W0F8-F1
#
_cell.length_a   1.000
_cell.length_b   1.000
_cell.length_c   1.000
_cell.angle_alpha   90.00
_cell.angle_beta   90.00
_cell.angle_gamma   90.00
#
_symmetry.space_group_name_H-M   'P 1'
#
loop_
_entity.id
_entity.type
_entity.pdbx_description
1 polymer ?
#
loop_
_entity_poly.entity_id
_entity_poly.type
_entity_poly.pdbx_seq_one_letter_code
_entity_poly.pdbx_strand_id
1 'polypeptide(L)'
;MRSDAKTMQAFYIPVQTSNKKGGYDATTRDPLSTGVSWKPVVWQGAHYEANDHGSVHGHWELEVADATGALQGRLEIPFIDQSKLSNAVDTTTIGIAWTNIRTNLADFSIRAQNITSGDYAGQNTALRIGGNNTVNKDVLLSISSDMQNSGRRWGFRANTDTESTGNAGTNFQLLRYADDGSQLGTALFVQRADGQITTGSPAAKGARLALVWGTNAVQGFSAQPSSSPGAAAGFDAVMTATTDRAYQANVIGDANRRLVVFADGKTEWGDGTATRDANLYRSAAGRLKTDTAFSVGTNLLINTTSVGAGVGVLGIANATTVPTANPTSGGVLYVEAGALKYRGSSGTVTTIAPA
;
A
#
# COMPACT_ATOMS: atom_id res chain seq x y z
N MET A 1 -44.21 35.28 -10.50
CA MET A 1 -43.62 34.38 -9.49
C MET A 1 -43.84 35.01 -8.12
N ARG A 2 -44.34 34.22 -7.16
CA ARG A 2 -44.80 34.69 -5.82
C ARG A 2 -43.62 34.77 -4.84
N SER A 3 -43.85 35.41 -3.70
CA SER A 3 -42.89 35.82 -2.66
C SER A 3 -41.85 34.78 -2.19
N ASP A 4 -42.06 33.48 -2.46
CA ASP A 4 -41.28 32.41 -1.83
C ASP A 4 -40.50 31.52 -2.82
N ALA A 5 -40.47 31.88 -4.12
CA ALA A 5 -39.76 31.15 -5.19
C ALA A 5 -39.81 29.61 -5.08
N LYS A 6 -41.00 29.06 -4.82
CA LYS A 6 -41.26 27.63 -4.54
C LYS A 6 -42.32 27.06 -5.47
N THR A 7 -42.04 25.89 -6.04
CA THR A 7 -43.00 25.07 -6.78
C THR A 7 -42.80 23.60 -6.43
N MET A 8 -43.77 22.99 -5.74
CA MET A 8 -43.75 21.58 -5.32
C MET A 8 -44.96 20.83 -5.88
N GLN A 9 -44.76 19.58 -6.28
CA GLN A 9 -45.77 18.62 -6.69
C GLN A 9 -45.64 17.36 -5.82
N ALA A 10 -46.74 16.72 -5.47
CA ALA A 10 -46.74 15.49 -4.69
C ALA A 10 -47.50 14.38 -5.43
N PHE A 11 -46.93 13.17 -5.43
CA PHE A 11 -47.59 11.96 -5.90
C PHE A 11 -48.21 11.23 -4.72
N TYR A 12 -49.48 10.86 -4.86
CA TYR A 12 -50.26 10.20 -3.82
C TYR A 12 -50.58 8.75 -4.21
N ILE A 13 -50.57 7.85 -3.22
CA ILE A 13 -51.02 6.47 -3.38
C ILE A 13 -52.16 6.21 -2.37
N PRO A 14 -53.18 5.41 -2.72
CA PRO A 14 -54.23 5.03 -1.79
C PRO A 14 -53.69 4.09 -0.70
N VAL A 15 -54.05 4.37 0.55
CA VAL A 15 -53.62 3.62 1.74
C VAL A 15 -54.82 3.29 2.61
N GLN A 16 -54.94 2.04 3.06
CA GLN A 16 -55.95 1.64 4.04
C GLN A 16 -55.70 2.32 5.40
N THR A 17 -56.72 2.98 5.95
CA THR A 17 -56.64 3.68 7.24
C THR A 17 -56.40 2.74 8.42
N SER A 18 -56.83 1.49 8.33
CA SER A 18 -56.75 0.51 9.42
C SER A 18 -55.37 -0.11 9.62
N ASN A 19 -54.58 -0.29 8.55
CA ASN A 19 -53.32 -1.05 8.60
C ASN A 19 -52.16 -0.40 7.83
N LYS A 20 -52.38 0.79 7.24
CA LYS A 20 -51.40 1.55 6.44
C LYS A 20 -50.79 0.80 5.25
N LYS A 21 -51.44 -0.27 4.76
CA LYS A 21 -51.00 -0.97 3.54
C LYS A 21 -51.47 -0.18 2.32
N GLY A 22 -50.53 0.21 1.47
CA GLY A 22 -50.79 0.87 0.19
C GLY A 22 -51.06 -0.16 -0.90
N GLY A 23 -51.96 0.16 -1.83
CA GLY A 23 -52.17 -0.66 -3.03
C GLY A 23 -53.58 -0.61 -3.60
N TYR A 24 -53.71 -1.26 -4.74
CA TYR A 24 -54.98 -1.56 -5.40
C TYR A 24 -55.46 -2.94 -4.97
N ASP A 25 -56.77 -3.19 -5.03
CA ASP A 25 -57.31 -4.54 -4.92
C ASP A 25 -56.60 -5.45 -5.94
N ALA A 26 -56.07 -6.59 -5.48
CA ALA A 26 -55.25 -7.46 -6.32
C ALA A 26 -56.02 -8.08 -7.50
N THR A 27 -57.35 -8.13 -7.39
CA THR A 27 -58.25 -8.75 -8.36
C THR A 27 -58.89 -7.71 -9.27
N THR A 28 -59.45 -6.64 -8.70
CA THR A 28 -60.18 -5.62 -9.48
C THR A 28 -59.28 -4.50 -10.00
N ARG A 29 -58.08 -4.35 -9.43
CA ARG A 29 -57.16 -3.22 -9.67
C ARG A 29 -57.77 -1.86 -9.31
N ASP A 30 -58.87 -1.83 -8.54
CA ASP A 30 -59.47 -0.60 -8.04
C ASP A 30 -58.75 -0.12 -6.76
N PRO A 31 -58.75 1.19 -6.48
CA PRO A 31 -58.33 1.69 -5.18
C PRO A 31 -59.21 1.04 -4.10
N LEU A 32 -58.62 0.64 -2.98
CA LEU A 32 -59.31 -0.07 -1.89
C LEU A 32 -60.61 0.69 -1.53
N SER A 33 -61.75 0.02 -1.56
CA SER A 33 -63.06 0.71 -1.65
C SER A 33 -63.62 1.17 -0.30
N THR A 34 -63.00 0.80 0.83
CA THR A 34 -63.45 1.17 2.17
C THR A 34 -62.28 1.64 3.05
N GLY A 35 -62.45 2.79 3.72
CA GLY A 35 -61.46 3.35 4.64
C GLY A 35 -60.13 3.72 4.00
N VAL A 36 -60.14 4.47 2.89
CA VAL A 36 -58.91 4.90 2.22
C VAL A 36 -58.56 6.35 2.53
N SER A 37 -57.29 6.56 2.83
CA SER A 37 -56.64 7.88 2.86
C SER A 37 -55.60 7.96 1.76
N TRP A 38 -55.44 9.13 1.14
CA TRP A 38 -54.41 9.38 0.14
C TRP A 38 -53.15 9.84 0.82
N LYS A 39 -52.09 9.03 0.74
CA LYS A 39 -50.82 9.36 1.36
C LYS A 39 -49.84 9.86 0.28
N PRO A 40 -49.20 11.03 0.47
CA PRO A 40 -48.10 11.43 -0.39
C PRO A 40 -46.95 10.44 -0.19
N VAL A 41 -46.38 9.96 -1.30
CA VAL A 41 -45.26 9.01 -1.30
C VAL A 41 -44.01 9.59 -1.93
N VAL A 42 -44.18 10.58 -2.80
CA VAL A 42 -43.09 11.27 -3.48
C VAL A 42 -43.42 12.75 -3.59
N TRP A 43 -42.47 13.62 -3.23
CA TRP A 43 -42.53 15.05 -3.55
C TRP A 43 -41.48 15.37 -4.61
N GLN A 44 -41.81 16.24 -5.55
CA GLN A 44 -40.85 16.77 -6.51
C GLN A 44 -41.04 18.27 -6.66
N GLY A 45 -39.95 19.01 -6.80
CA GLY A 45 -40.07 20.44 -7.00
C GLY A 45 -38.78 21.19 -6.75
N ALA A 46 -38.88 22.51 -6.77
CA ALA A 46 -37.77 23.40 -6.48
C ALA A 46 -38.23 24.47 -5.49
N HIS A 47 -37.37 24.81 -4.54
CA HIS A 47 -37.53 25.98 -3.69
C HIS A 47 -36.19 26.67 -3.46
N TYR A 48 -36.27 27.97 -3.18
CA TYR A 48 -35.11 28.79 -2.88
C TYR A 48 -34.87 28.89 -1.36
N GLU A 49 -35.92 29.16 -0.60
CA GLU A 49 -35.88 29.33 0.86
C GLU A 49 -36.40 28.08 1.59
N ALA A 50 -35.84 27.80 2.77
CA ALA A 50 -36.36 26.78 3.66
C ALA A 50 -37.79 27.12 4.15
N ASN A 51 -38.59 26.10 4.48
CA ASN A 51 -39.99 26.30 4.84
C ASN A 51 -40.19 27.02 6.20
N ASP A 52 -39.14 27.13 6.99
CA ASP A 52 -39.08 27.88 8.25
C ASP A 52 -38.54 29.31 8.07
N HIS A 53 -38.21 29.70 6.82
CA HIS A 53 -37.60 30.99 6.47
C HIS A 53 -36.25 31.27 7.18
N GLY A 54 -35.57 30.21 7.65
CA GLY A 54 -34.34 30.33 8.44
C GLY A 54 -33.05 30.11 7.65
N SER A 55 -33.12 29.58 6.42
CA SER A 55 -31.95 29.14 5.64
C SER A 55 -32.22 29.12 4.13
N VAL A 56 -31.16 29.12 3.34
CA VAL A 56 -31.20 28.96 1.88
C VAL A 56 -31.11 27.48 1.51
N HIS A 57 -31.97 27.03 0.60
CA HIS A 57 -32.02 25.66 0.10
C HIS A 57 -31.65 25.59 -1.40
N GLY A 58 -32.25 26.43 -2.26
CA GLY A 58 -31.84 26.61 -3.67
C GLY A 58 -31.58 25.33 -4.48
N HIS A 59 -32.47 24.34 -4.40
CA HIS A 59 -32.31 23.06 -5.09
C HIS A 59 -33.61 22.60 -5.76
N TRP A 60 -33.46 21.81 -6.82
CA TRP A 60 -34.53 20.94 -7.33
C TRP A 60 -34.37 19.58 -6.68
N GLU A 61 -35.47 18.95 -6.27
CA GLU A 61 -35.40 17.66 -5.60
C GLU A 61 -36.55 16.72 -5.96
N LEU A 62 -36.28 15.44 -5.72
CA LEU A 62 -37.24 14.35 -5.66
C LEU A 62 -37.08 13.67 -4.30
N GLU A 63 -38.11 13.73 -3.46
CA GLU A 63 -38.13 13.18 -2.11
C GLU A 63 -39.08 11.99 -2.02
N VAL A 64 -38.69 10.95 -1.28
CA VAL A 64 -39.49 9.74 -1.04
C VAL A 64 -39.61 9.51 0.46
N ALA A 65 -40.85 9.39 0.94
CA ALA A 65 -41.11 9.07 2.35
C ALA A 65 -41.24 7.57 2.60
N ASP A 66 -40.96 7.13 3.83
CA ASP A 66 -41.29 5.79 4.30
C ASP A 66 -42.77 5.60 4.62
N ALA A 67 -43.10 4.39 5.08
CA ALA A 67 -44.42 3.99 5.53
C ALA A 67 -44.97 4.85 6.69
N THR A 68 -44.14 5.54 7.47
CA THR A 68 -44.57 6.45 8.54
C THR A 68 -44.81 7.89 8.05
N GLY A 69 -44.24 8.25 6.89
CA GLY A 69 -44.30 9.60 6.32
C GLY A 69 -43.04 10.42 6.57
N ALA A 70 -42.02 9.83 7.20
CA ALA A 70 -40.71 10.46 7.34
C ALA A 70 -39.91 10.34 6.04
N LEU A 71 -39.12 11.38 5.71
CA LEU A 71 -38.26 11.41 4.53
C LEU A 71 -37.13 10.37 4.68
N GLN A 72 -37.03 9.44 3.73
CA GLN A 72 -35.98 8.41 3.69
C GLN A 72 -35.18 8.40 2.39
N GLY A 73 -35.71 8.98 1.32
CA GLY A 73 -35.01 9.12 0.06
C GLY A 73 -35.07 10.56 -0.39
N ARG A 74 -33.95 11.07 -0.90
CA ARG A 74 -33.90 12.35 -1.59
C ARG A 74 -32.95 12.21 -2.76
N LEU A 75 -33.30 12.77 -3.91
CA LEU A 75 -32.39 13.12 -4.98
C LEU A 75 -32.42 14.64 -5.06
N GLU A 76 -31.34 15.28 -4.63
CA GLU A 76 -31.22 16.74 -4.62
C GLU A 76 -30.26 17.19 -5.73
N ILE A 77 -30.67 18.16 -6.54
CA ILE A 77 -29.86 18.83 -7.55
C ILE A 77 -29.86 20.33 -7.23
N PRO A 78 -28.79 20.84 -6.59
CA PRO A 78 -28.68 22.27 -6.28
C PRO A 78 -28.59 23.10 -7.55
N PHE A 79 -29.08 24.34 -7.49
CA PHE A 79 -28.82 25.38 -8.48
C PHE A 79 -28.18 26.63 -7.88
N ILE A 80 -27.70 26.52 -6.64
CA ILE A 80 -26.87 27.52 -5.94
C ILE A 80 -25.57 26.86 -5.43
N ASP A 81 -24.54 27.67 -5.19
CA ASP A 81 -23.28 27.19 -4.61
C ASP A 81 -23.48 26.63 -3.18
N GLN A 82 -23.34 25.31 -3.08
CA GLN A 82 -23.52 24.52 -1.84
C GLN A 82 -22.48 24.84 -0.75
N SER A 83 -21.34 25.46 -1.10
CA SER A 83 -20.32 25.86 -0.13
C SER A 83 -20.68 27.14 0.62
N LYS A 84 -21.79 27.79 0.24
CA LYS A 84 -22.26 29.09 0.73
C LYS A 84 -23.66 29.03 1.37
N LEU A 85 -24.12 27.85 1.77
CA LEU A 85 -25.45 27.64 2.36
C LEU A 85 -25.67 28.40 3.68
N SER A 86 -24.61 28.84 4.35
CA SER A 86 -24.68 29.69 5.55
C SER A 86 -24.79 31.19 5.25
N ASN A 87 -24.78 31.60 3.99
CA ASN A 87 -24.90 33.00 3.61
C ASN A 87 -26.35 33.49 3.83
N ALA A 88 -26.51 34.82 4.00
CA ALA A 88 -27.82 35.43 4.03
C ALA A 88 -28.55 35.22 2.69
N VAL A 89 -29.89 35.12 2.74
CA VAL A 89 -30.78 34.79 1.62
C VAL A 89 -30.60 35.72 0.40
N ASP A 90 -30.10 36.93 0.61
CA ASP A 90 -29.83 37.98 -0.39
C ASP A 90 -28.37 38.00 -0.92
N THR A 91 -27.49 37.15 -0.39
CA THR A 91 -26.04 37.13 -0.72
C THR A 91 -25.55 35.83 -1.36
N THR A 92 -26.44 34.86 -1.59
CA THR A 92 -26.11 33.58 -2.24
C THR A 92 -25.99 33.72 -3.75
N THR A 93 -24.95 33.10 -4.34
CA THR A 93 -24.73 33.11 -5.79
C THR A 93 -25.63 32.08 -6.47
N ILE A 94 -26.41 32.52 -7.45
CA ILE A 94 -27.26 31.66 -8.30
C ILE A 94 -26.42 31.08 -9.44
N GLY A 95 -26.55 29.76 -9.66
CA GLY A 95 -25.75 28.98 -10.60
C GLY A 95 -24.72 28.09 -9.88
N ILE A 96 -24.38 26.96 -10.50
CA ILE A 96 -23.42 26.00 -9.96
C ILE A 96 -22.31 25.71 -10.95
N ALA A 97 -21.07 25.79 -10.48
CA ALA A 97 -19.91 25.26 -11.21
C ALA A 97 -19.82 23.72 -11.10
N TRP A 98 -20.45 23.14 -10.07
CA TRP A 98 -20.42 21.72 -9.76
C TRP A 98 -21.78 21.26 -9.23
N THR A 99 -22.31 20.15 -9.75
CA THR A 99 -23.54 19.54 -9.24
C THR A 99 -23.22 18.53 -8.16
N ASN A 100 -23.70 18.76 -6.93
CA ASN A 100 -23.64 17.77 -5.86
C ASN A 100 -25.00 17.08 -5.74
N ILE A 101 -25.04 15.78 -6.06
CA ILE A 101 -26.25 14.98 -5.95
C ILE A 101 -26.26 14.34 -4.56
N ARG A 102 -27.23 14.74 -3.73
CA ARG A 102 -27.35 14.23 -2.36
C ARG A 102 -28.47 13.22 -2.24
N THR A 103 -28.20 12.17 -1.47
CA THR A 103 -29.20 11.24 -0.97
C THR A 103 -29.18 11.25 0.55
N ASN A 104 -30.36 11.40 1.17
CA ASN A 104 -30.50 11.32 2.63
C ASN A 104 -30.89 9.90 2.99
N LEU A 105 -30.05 9.16 3.73
CA LEU A 105 -30.29 7.76 4.14
C LEU A 105 -30.70 6.80 3.01
N ALA A 106 -30.35 7.14 1.77
CA ALA A 106 -30.77 6.41 0.58
C ALA A 106 -29.59 5.85 -0.21
N ASP A 107 -29.80 4.67 -0.77
CA ASP A 107 -28.84 3.97 -1.60
C ASP A 107 -28.69 4.64 -2.97
N PHE A 108 -27.46 4.95 -3.37
CA PHE A 108 -27.14 5.29 -4.76
C PHE A 108 -26.83 4.00 -5.53
N SER A 109 -27.83 3.47 -6.24
CA SER A 109 -27.70 2.21 -6.98
C SER A 109 -27.53 2.45 -8.47
N ILE A 110 -26.52 1.79 -9.06
CA ILE A 110 -26.30 1.77 -10.51
C ILE A 110 -26.62 0.37 -11.00
N ARG A 111 -27.70 0.24 -11.77
CA ARG A 111 -28.05 -1.04 -12.39
C ARG A 111 -27.25 -1.25 -13.67
N ALA A 112 -26.41 -2.28 -13.64
CA ALA A 112 -25.68 -2.81 -14.79
C ALA A 112 -26.50 -3.93 -15.44
N GLN A 113 -26.93 -3.78 -16.70
CA GLN A 113 -27.61 -4.83 -17.47
C GLN A 113 -26.79 -5.20 -18.71
N ASN A 114 -26.69 -6.50 -19.02
CA ASN A 114 -26.03 -6.96 -20.24
C ASN A 114 -26.75 -6.42 -21.48
N ILE A 115 -26.01 -5.74 -22.36
CA ILE A 115 -26.50 -5.32 -23.66
C ILE A 115 -26.20 -6.45 -24.64
N THR A 116 -27.24 -7.11 -25.14
CA THR A 116 -27.13 -8.31 -25.99
C THR A 116 -27.42 -8.05 -27.48
N SER A 117 -27.80 -6.82 -27.85
CA SER A 117 -28.04 -6.42 -29.24
C SER A 117 -27.84 -4.90 -29.45
N GLY A 118 -27.66 -4.48 -30.71
CA GLY A 118 -27.41 -3.09 -31.11
C GLY A 118 -25.95 -2.63 -30.98
N ASP A 119 -25.70 -1.35 -31.23
CA ASP A 119 -24.35 -0.75 -31.32
C ASP A 119 -23.50 -0.87 -30.04
N TYR A 120 -24.14 -1.18 -28.91
CA TYR A 120 -23.52 -1.32 -27.59
C TYR A 120 -23.50 -2.77 -27.10
N ALA A 121 -23.86 -3.75 -27.96
CA ALA A 121 -23.81 -5.17 -27.62
C ALA A 121 -22.38 -5.60 -27.24
N GLY A 122 -22.26 -6.30 -26.10
CA GLY A 122 -20.97 -6.80 -25.61
C GLY A 122 -20.10 -5.77 -24.87
N GLN A 123 -20.57 -4.54 -24.63
CA GLN A 123 -19.84 -3.58 -23.79
C GLN A 123 -19.97 -3.90 -22.29
N ASN A 124 -18.89 -3.61 -21.54
CA ASN A 124 -18.90 -3.72 -20.08
C ASN A 124 -19.74 -2.62 -19.45
N THR A 125 -20.57 -3.00 -18.47
CA THR A 125 -21.33 -2.08 -17.63
C THR A 125 -20.46 -1.63 -16.46
N ALA A 126 -20.35 -0.31 -16.25
CA ALA A 126 -19.55 0.25 -15.17
C ALA A 126 -20.05 1.65 -14.79
N LEU A 127 -19.89 2.01 -13.51
CA LEU A 127 -19.84 3.40 -13.10
C LEU A 127 -18.58 4.01 -13.71
N ARG A 128 -18.73 4.99 -14.61
CA ARG A 128 -17.60 5.69 -15.23
C ARG A 128 -17.44 7.06 -14.59
N ILE A 129 -16.25 7.34 -14.10
CA ILE A 129 -15.81 8.67 -13.68
C ILE A 129 -14.76 9.10 -14.69
N GLY A 130 -15.14 10.04 -15.56
CA GLY A 130 -14.35 10.43 -16.72
C GLY A 130 -14.27 11.94 -16.88
N GLY A 131 -13.29 12.38 -17.67
CA GLY A 131 -13.01 13.78 -17.95
C GLY A 131 -11.77 13.87 -18.83
N ASN A 132 -11.45 15.08 -19.31
CA ASN A 132 -10.19 15.30 -20.02
C ASN A 132 -8.97 15.09 -19.08
N ASN A 133 -7.77 15.06 -19.63
CA ASN A 133 -6.55 14.84 -18.84
C ASN A 133 -6.01 16.09 -18.13
N THR A 134 -6.76 17.19 -18.15
CA THR A 134 -6.38 18.41 -17.42
C THR A 134 -6.91 18.44 -15.99
N VAL A 135 -7.78 17.49 -15.62
CA VAL A 135 -8.36 17.39 -14.27
C VAL A 135 -8.20 15.99 -13.69
N ASN A 136 -8.03 15.93 -12.37
CA ASN A 136 -8.03 14.67 -11.64
C ASN A 136 -9.44 14.08 -11.61
N LYS A 137 -9.52 12.74 -11.61
CA LYS A 137 -10.78 12.01 -11.51
C LYS A 137 -10.84 11.41 -10.12
N ASP A 138 -11.36 12.20 -9.19
CA ASP A 138 -11.35 11.89 -7.77
C ASP A 138 -12.67 11.29 -7.31
N VAL A 139 -12.58 10.27 -6.45
CA VAL A 139 -13.63 9.89 -5.50
C VAL A 139 -13.14 10.29 -4.12
N LEU A 140 -13.83 11.24 -3.50
CA LEU A 140 -13.46 11.78 -2.19
C LEU A 140 -14.32 11.19 -1.09
N LEU A 141 -13.67 10.73 -0.02
CA LEU A 141 -14.31 10.39 1.25
C LEU A 141 -14.14 11.59 2.18
N SER A 142 -15.27 12.14 2.62
CA SER A 142 -15.36 13.38 3.38
C SER A 142 -16.21 13.19 4.62
N ILE A 143 -15.94 13.96 5.67
CA ILE A 143 -16.78 14.04 6.87
C ILE A 143 -17.97 15.00 6.70
N SER A 144 -17.98 15.79 5.62
CA SER A 144 -19.06 16.73 5.30
C SER A 144 -19.51 16.63 3.84
N SER A 145 -20.79 16.89 3.61
CA SER A 145 -21.46 16.90 2.29
C SER A 145 -21.59 18.30 1.68
N ASP A 146 -21.04 19.33 2.33
CA ASP A 146 -21.05 20.74 1.93
C ASP A 146 -19.94 21.12 0.94
N MET A 147 -19.19 20.13 0.43
CA MET A 147 -18.05 20.30 -0.48
C MET A 147 -16.92 21.18 0.07
N GLN A 148 -16.89 21.47 1.37
CA GLN A 148 -15.80 22.23 1.97
C GLN A 148 -14.51 21.42 1.91
N ASN A 149 -13.40 22.09 1.59
CA ASN A 149 -12.10 21.42 1.56
C ASN A 149 -11.77 20.78 2.91
N SER A 150 -12.09 21.46 4.03
CA SER A 150 -11.92 21.00 5.41
C SER A 150 -12.56 19.65 5.72
N GLY A 151 -13.58 19.24 4.96
CA GLY A 151 -14.24 17.95 5.15
C GLY A 151 -13.45 16.75 4.60
N ARG A 152 -12.47 16.95 3.71
CA ARG A 152 -11.78 15.85 3.00
C ARG A 152 -10.95 14.99 3.97
N ARG A 153 -10.96 13.67 3.78
CA ARG A 153 -10.11 12.74 4.55
C ARG A 153 -9.31 11.78 3.68
N TRP A 154 -9.96 11.18 2.68
CA TRP A 154 -9.31 10.28 1.75
C TRP A 154 -9.75 10.56 0.32
N GLY A 155 -8.86 10.33 -0.64
CA GLY A 155 -9.18 10.44 -2.06
C GLY A 155 -8.63 9.29 -2.87
N PHE A 156 -9.47 8.67 -3.69
CA PHE A 156 -9.05 7.79 -4.77
C PHE A 156 -8.96 8.62 -6.04
N ARG A 157 -7.82 8.63 -6.71
CA ARG A 157 -7.55 9.54 -7.83
C ARG A 157 -6.99 8.79 -9.01
N ALA A 158 -7.53 9.04 -10.20
CA ALA A 158 -6.77 8.93 -11.44
C ALA A 158 -6.20 10.32 -11.77
N ASN A 159 -4.88 10.43 -11.85
CA ASN A 159 -4.21 11.72 -11.89
C ASN A 159 -4.16 12.35 -13.30
N THR A 160 -3.54 13.52 -13.39
CA THR A 160 -3.38 14.31 -14.62
C THR A 160 -2.02 14.10 -15.30
N ASP A 161 -1.27 13.05 -14.96
CA ASP A 161 -0.01 12.77 -15.65
C ASP A 161 -0.29 12.59 -17.14
N THR A 162 0.56 13.21 -17.98
CA THR A 162 0.36 13.26 -19.42
C THR A 162 0.21 11.87 -20.01
N GLU A 163 -0.88 11.64 -20.72
CA GLU A 163 -1.03 10.45 -21.54
C GLU A 163 -0.21 10.59 -22.82
N SER A 164 0.71 9.65 -23.02
CA SER A 164 1.47 9.47 -24.25
C SER A 164 1.37 8.01 -24.71
N THR A 165 2.09 7.65 -25.76
CA THR A 165 2.23 6.24 -26.18
C THR A 165 2.77 5.36 -25.04
N GLY A 166 2.55 4.05 -25.14
CA GLY A 166 3.13 3.08 -24.18
C GLY A 166 2.44 3.08 -22.81
N ASN A 167 1.14 3.39 -22.77
CA ASN A 167 0.32 3.36 -21.55
C ASN A 167 0.74 4.38 -20.45
N ALA A 168 1.48 5.43 -20.81
CA ALA A 168 1.83 6.49 -19.88
C ALA A 168 0.61 7.31 -19.43
N GLY A 169 0.72 7.97 -18.28
CA GLY A 169 -0.30 8.87 -17.74
C GLY A 169 -1.48 8.19 -17.05
N THR A 170 -2.34 9.00 -16.43
CA THR A 170 -3.55 8.57 -15.71
C THR A 170 -3.24 7.47 -14.68
N ASN A 171 -2.28 7.75 -13.81
CA ASN A 171 -1.87 6.85 -12.74
C ASN A 171 -2.85 6.88 -11.58
N PHE A 172 -2.96 5.77 -10.84
CA PHE A 172 -3.88 5.64 -9.72
C PHE A 172 -3.20 6.04 -8.40
N GLN A 173 -3.94 6.74 -7.52
CA GLN A 173 -3.46 7.23 -6.24
C GLN A 173 -4.49 7.04 -5.12
N LEU A 174 -4.01 6.70 -3.93
CA LEU A 174 -4.73 6.88 -2.66
C LEU A 174 -4.10 8.06 -1.90
N LEU A 175 -4.90 9.06 -1.58
CA LEU A 175 -4.48 10.33 -0.99
C LEU A 175 -4.98 10.47 0.44
N ARG A 176 -4.19 11.18 1.26
CA ARG A 176 -4.53 11.56 2.63
C ARG A 176 -4.68 13.08 2.73
N TYR A 177 -5.65 13.52 3.51
CA TYR A 177 -5.89 14.93 3.80
C TYR A 177 -5.82 15.20 5.31
N ALA A 178 -5.37 16.39 5.70
CA ALA A 178 -5.38 16.88 7.07
C ALA A 178 -6.78 17.34 7.49
N ASP A 179 -6.96 17.68 8.76
CA ASP A 179 -8.25 18.12 9.28
C ASP A 179 -8.74 19.44 8.66
N ASP A 180 -7.82 20.27 8.15
CA ASP A 180 -8.13 21.50 7.41
C ASP A 180 -8.40 21.27 5.91
N GLY A 181 -8.30 20.02 5.45
CA GLY A 181 -8.53 19.66 4.05
C GLY A 181 -7.32 19.77 3.14
N SER A 182 -6.16 20.19 3.64
CA SER A 182 -4.90 20.21 2.88
C SER A 182 -4.43 18.78 2.58
N GLN A 183 -3.86 18.54 1.39
CA GLN A 183 -3.36 17.22 1.03
C GLN A 183 -2.04 16.95 1.76
N LEU A 184 -2.02 15.93 2.63
CA LEU A 184 -0.82 15.50 3.36
C LEU A 184 0.15 14.71 2.47
N GLY A 185 -0.36 14.04 1.44
CA GLY A 185 0.45 13.28 0.49
C GLY A 185 -0.25 12.05 -0.07
N THR A 186 0.50 11.26 -0.84
CA THR A 186 0.05 10.02 -1.46
C THR A 186 0.43 8.82 -0.59
N ALA A 187 -0.57 8.08 -0.12
CA ALA A 187 -0.39 6.87 0.65
C ALA A 187 0.00 5.69 -0.26
N LEU A 188 -0.64 5.59 -1.42
CA LEU A 188 -0.40 4.56 -2.44
C LEU A 188 -0.40 5.19 -3.82
N PHE A 189 0.57 4.85 -4.66
CA PHE A 189 0.60 5.24 -6.06
C PHE A 189 0.82 3.99 -6.92
N VAL A 190 0.03 3.86 -7.99
CA VAL A 190 0.14 2.77 -8.96
C VAL A 190 0.31 3.36 -10.34
N GLN A 191 1.45 3.05 -10.97
CA GLN A 191 1.75 3.47 -12.32
C GLN A 191 0.98 2.60 -13.32
N ARG A 192 0.27 3.25 -14.25
CA ARG A 192 -0.54 2.56 -15.26
C ARG A 192 0.32 1.82 -16.29
N ALA A 193 1.48 2.38 -16.65
CA ALA A 193 2.31 1.87 -17.74
C ALA A 193 2.90 0.48 -17.47
N ASP A 194 3.27 0.19 -16.21
CA ASP A 194 4.01 -1.01 -15.82
C ASP A 194 3.50 -1.67 -14.52
N GLY A 195 2.49 -1.09 -13.87
CA GLY A 195 1.93 -1.61 -12.62
C GLY A 195 2.77 -1.35 -11.38
N GLN A 196 3.79 -0.48 -11.45
CA GLN A 196 4.62 -0.17 -10.28
C GLN A 196 3.79 0.42 -9.14
N ILE A 197 3.86 -0.20 -7.96
CA ILE A 197 3.19 0.25 -6.74
C ILE A 197 4.23 0.90 -5.79
N THR A 198 3.96 2.12 -5.32
CA THR A 198 4.78 2.81 -4.32
C THR A 198 3.92 3.28 -3.14
N THR A 199 4.52 3.36 -1.95
CA THR A 199 3.91 3.90 -0.74
C THR A 199 4.70 5.12 -0.26
N GLY A 200 4.03 6.23 0.06
CA GLY A 200 4.63 7.37 0.76
C GLY A 200 5.12 8.57 -0.07
N SER A 201 5.40 8.46 -1.38
CA SER A 201 5.57 9.64 -2.29
C SER A 201 5.77 9.23 -3.77
N PRO A 202 5.17 9.93 -4.75
CA PRO A 202 5.34 9.67 -6.19
C PRO A 202 6.70 10.07 -6.78
N ALA A 203 7.56 10.75 -6.01
CA ALA A 203 8.89 11.20 -6.49
C ALA A 203 9.96 10.09 -6.51
N ALA A 204 9.70 8.92 -5.90
CA ALA A 204 10.67 7.83 -5.79
C ALA A 204 10.47 6.78 -6.92
N LYS A 205 10.82 7.14 -8.16
CA LYS A 205 10.67 6.27 -9.35
C LYS A 205 11.68 5.10 -9.46
N GLY A 206 12.53 4.88 -8.45
CA GLY A 206 13.74 4.02 -8.56
C GLY A 206 13.73 2.68 -7.80
N ALA A 207 12.72 2.40 -6.97
CA ALA A 207 12.67 1.20 -6.14
C ALA A 207 11.31 0.50 -6.23
N ARG A 208 11.32 -0.85 -6.29
CA ARG A 208 10.12 -1.68 -6.14
C ARG A 208 10.18 -2.48 -4.84
N LEU A 209 9.05 -2.52 -4.13
CA LEU A 209 8.78 -3.45 -3.02
C LEU A 209 7.66 -4.39 -3.48
N ALA A 210 7.96 -5.69 -3.64
CA ALA A 210 6.98 -6.70 -4.03
C ALA A 210 6.83 -7.78 -2.95
N LEU A 211 5.58 -8.09 -2.59
CA LEU A 211 5.19 -9.22 -1.73
C LEU A 211 4.42 -10.20 -2.61
N VAL A 212 5.01 -11.34 -2.93
CA VAL A 212 4.38 -12.34 -3.81
C VAL A 212 4.34 -13.67 -3.03
N TRP A 213 3.20 -14.38 -3.03
CA TRP A 213 3.06 -15.73 -2.44
C TRP A 213 2.39 -16.67 -3.46
N GLY A 214 2.96 -17.85 -3.75
CA GLY A 214 2.38 -18.81 -4.73
C GLY A 214 3.37 -19.75 -5.46
N THR A 215 2.85 -20.70 -6.25
CA THR A 215 3.55 -21.89 -6.76
C THR A 215 4.50 -21.70 -7.97
N ASN A 216 4.92 -20.47 -8.29
CA ASN A 216 5.82 -20.20 -9.44
C ASN A 216 6.96 -19.24 -9.08
N ALA A 217 8.09 -19.76 -8.56
CA ALA A 217 9.33 -18.99 -8.32
C ALA A 217 9.12 -17.64 -7.61
N VAL A 218 8.30 -17.67 -6.56
CA VAL A 218 7.79 -16.50 -5.88
C VAL A 218 8.65 -16.15 -4.66
N GLN A 219 9.07 -14.89 -4.54
CA GLN A 219 9.74 -14.34 -3.36
C GLN A 219 8.70 -13.83 -2.36
N GLY A 220 8.74 -14.30 -1.11
CA GLY A 220 7.86 -13.80 -0.05
C GLY A 220 8.01 -12.29 0.21
N PHE A 221 9.22 -11.75 0.01
CA PHE A 221 9.55 -10.33 -0.01
C PHE A 221 10.66 -10.10 -1.04
N SER A 222 10.51 -9.09 -1.90
CA SER A 222 11.50 -8.69 -2.89
C SER A 222 11.68 -7.18 -2.91
N ALA A 223 12.91 -6.72 -2.70
CA ALA A 223 13.34 -5.35 -2.91
C ALA A 223 14.33 -5.31 -4.07
N GLN A 224 13.98 -4.62 -5.16
CA GLN A 224 14.73 -4.69 -6.41
C GLN A 224 14.91 -3.29 -7.00
N PRO A 225 16.07 -2.65 -6.77
CA PRO A 225 16.41 -1.38 -7.42
C PRO A 225 16.36 -1.51 -8.95
N SER A 226 15.85 -0.49 -9.65
CA SER A 226 15.81 -0.47 -11.13
C SER A 226 17.15 -0.08 -11.77
N SER A 227 18.11 0.34 -10.95
CA SER A 227 19.52 0.62 -11.30
C SER A 227 20.40 0.33 -10.08
N SER A 228 21.73 0.30 -10.25
CA SER A 228 22.65 0.05 -9.14
C SER A 228 22.45 1.07 -8.01
N PRO A 229 22.23 0.65 -6.74
CA PRO A 229 22.05 1.56 -5.62
C PRO A 229 23.34 2.27 -5.18
N GLY A 230 24.49 2.00 -5.82
CA GLY A 230 25.77 2.63 -5.50
C GLY A 230 26.25 2.23 -4.10
N ALA A 231 26.44 3.22 -3.22
CA ALA A 231 26.86 3.00 -1.84
C ALA A 231 25.72 2.55 -0.90
N ALA A 232 24.46 2.60 -1.37
CA ALA A 232 23.30 2.11 -0.62
C ALA A 232 23.00 0.64 -0.95
N ALA A 233 22.07 0.03 -0.21
CA ALA A 233 21.68 -1.36 -0.40
C ALA A 233 20.22 -1.49 -0.87
N GLY A 234 19.90 -2.57 -1.59
CA GLY A 234 18.50 -2.95 -1.87
C GLY A 234 17.71 -3.28 -0.61
N PHE A 235 18.42 -3.67 0.46
CA PHE A 235 17.91 -3.80 1.82
C PHE A 235 18.96 -3.23 2.78
N ASP A 236 18.60 -2.19 3.54
CA ASP A 236 19.48 -1.54 4.51
C ASP A 236 18.90 -1.69 5.92
N ALA A 237 19.65 -2.35 6.79
CA ALA A 237 19.26 -2.64 8.17
C ALA A 237 20.05 -1.73 9.12
N VAL A 238 19.43 -0.64 9.55
CA VAL A 238 20.01 0.31 10.50
C VAL A 238 19.54 -0.03 11.91
N MET A 239 20.49 -0.32 12.80
CA MET A 239 20.24 -0.73 14.19
C MET A 239 20.90 0.22 15.18
N THR A 240 20.44 0.21 16.43
CA THR A 240 20.93 1.14 17.48
C THR A 240 22.09 0.55 18.28
N ALA A 241 22.14 -0.78 18.43
CA ALA A 241 23.20 -1.49 19.12
C ALA A 241 23.87 -2.52 18.22
N THR A 242 25.16 -2.78 18.47
CA THR A 242 25.95 -3.79 17.75
C THR A 242 25.41 -5.20 17.91
N THR A 243 24.74 -5.48 19.02
CA THR A 243 24.11 -6.77 19.34
C THR A 243 22.68 -6.90 18.83
N ASP A 244 22.16 -5.90 18.11
CA ASP A 244 20.86 -6.00 17.47
C ASP A 244 20.91 -6.97 16.29
N ARG A 245 19.77 -7.59 15.98
CA ARG A 245 19.67 -8.57 14.89
C ARG A 245 19.26 -7.88 13.60
N ALA A 246 20.13 -7.89 12.60
CA ALA A 246 19.85 -7.40 11.25
C ALA A 246 19.04 -8.40 10.42
N TYR A 247 19.26 -9.70 10.63
CA TYR A 247 18.52 -10.77 9.97
C TYR A 247 18.37 -11.98 10.90
N GLN A 248 17.26 -12.70 10.78
CA GLN A 248 17.06 -13.97 11.50
C GLN A 248 16.09 -14.91 10.77
N ALA A 249 16.27 -16.22 10.98
CA ALA A 249 15.38 -17.26 10.48
C ALA A 249 15.06 -18.31 11.56
N ASN A 250 13.86 -18.90 11.48
CA ASN A 250 13.41 -20.00 12.33
C ASN A 250 12.43 -20.91 11.58
N VAL A 251 12.31 -22.15 12.04
CA VAL A 251 11.21 -23.04 11.69
C VAL A 251 10.08 -22.83 12.69
N ILE A 252 8.83 -22.93 12.23
CA ILE A 252 7.67 -22.83 13.12
C ILE A 252 7.77 -23.96 14.16
N GLY A 253 7.68 -23.61 15.44
CA GLY A 253 7.84 -24.55 16.55
C GLY A 253 9.24 -24.56 17.18
N ASP A 254 10.25 -23.94 16.55
CA ASP A 254 11.57 -23.81 17.18
C ASP A 254 11.52 -22.89 18.42
N ALA A 255 12.24 -23.28 19.48
CA ALA A 255 12.42 -22.45 20.67
C ALA A 255 13.44 -21.32 20.45
N ASN A 256 14.40 -21.54 19.54
CA ASN A 256 15.48 -20.61 19.22
C ASN A 256 15.54 -20.31 17.71
N ARG A 257 16.02 -19.11 17.34
CA ARG A 257 16.31 -18.79 15.93
C ARG A 257 17.50 -19.62 15.45
N ARG A 258 17.38 -20.25 14.28
CA ARG A 258 18.40 -21.11 13.66
C ARG A 258 19.51 -20.34 12.99
N LEU A 259 19.22 -19.15 12.47
CA LEU A 259 20.22 -18.24 11.89
C LEU A 259 19.96 -16.84 12.45
N VAL A 260 21.02 -16.17 12.87
CA VAL A 260 21.01 -14.75 13.24
C VAL A 260 22.23 -14.07 12.65
N VAL A 261 22.02 -12.92 12.00
CA VAL A 261 23.07 -11.98 11.61
C VAL A 261 22.88 -10.72 12.46
N PHE A 262 23.90 -10.35 13.22
CA PHE A 262 23.91 -9.18 14.09
C PHE A 262 24.42 -7.93 13.36
N ALA A 263 24.15 -6.75 13.91
CA ALA A 263 24.59 -5.47 13.36
C ALA A 263 26.12 -5.31 13.33
N ASP A 264 26.86 -6.01 14.19
CA ASP A 264 28.33 -6.09 14.16
C ASP A 264 28.89 -7.06 13.10
N GLY A 265 28.02 -7.74 12.35
CA GLY A 265 28.37 -8.74 11.35
C GLY A 265 28.62 -10.14 11.90
N LYS A 266 28.48 -10.38 13.21
CA LYS A 266 28.49 -11.73 13.77
C LYS A 266 27.35 -12.53 13.17
N THR A 267 27.66 -13.72 12.68
CA THR A 267 26.66 -14.69 12.23
C THR A 267 26.67 -15.89 13.18
N GLU A 268 25.48 -16.29 13.63
CA GLU A 268 25.28 -17.45 14.50
C GLU A 268 24.31 -18.44 13.87
N TRP A 269 24.63 -19.73 13.98
CA TRP A 269 23.78 -20.85 13.57
C TRP A 269 23.45 -21.75 14.75
N GLY A 270 22.29 -22.37 14.72
CA GLY A 270 21.86 -23.36 15.71
C GLY A 270 20.77 -24.28 15.17
N ASP A 271 20.42 -25.28 15.98
CA ASP A 271 19.49 -26.35 15.61
C ASP A 271 18.01 -26.02 15.85
N GLY A 272 17.72 -24.87 16.46
CA GLY A 272 16.36 -24.41 16.79
C GLY A 272 15.87 -24.84 18.17
N THR A 273 16.62 -25.68 18.89
CA THR A 273 16.27 -26.16 20.23
C THR A 273 17.14 -25.49 21.30
N ALA A 274 18.46 -25.57 21.17
CA ALA A 274 19.42 -24.98 22.12
C ALA A 274 19.82 -23.56 21.72
N THR A 275 20.60 -22.91 22.58
CA THR A 275 21.29 -21.67 22.21
C THR A 275 22.22 -21.93 21.02
N ARG A 276 22.24 -21.02 20.04
CA ARG A 276 23.14 -21.11 18.88
C ARG A 276 24.59 -21.29 19.32
N ASP A 277 25.27 -22.25 18.72
CA ASP A 277 26.55 -22.80 19.17
C ASP A 277 27.63 -22.80 18.08
N ALA A 278 27.26 -22.48 16.84
CA ALA A 278 28.19 -22.22 15.75
C ALA A 278 28.21 -20.72 15.41
N ASN A 279 29.40 -20.15 15.23
CA ASN A 279 29.53 -18.72 14.91
C ASN A 279 30.65 -18.41 13.93
N LEU A 280 30.55 -17.23 13.30
CA LEU A 280 31.59 -16.63 12.48
C LEU A 280 31.54 -15.12 12.65
N TYR A 281 32.67 -14.52 13.02
CA TYR A 281 32.73 -13.09 13.32
C TYR A 281 34.13 -12.50 13.15
N ARG A 282 34.17 -11.17 13.04
CA ARG A 282 35.42 -10.40 13.04
C ARG A 282 35.92 -10.25 14.47
N SER A 283 37.02 -10.92 14.81
CA SER A 283 37.63 -10.81 16.16
C SER A 283 38.56 -9.61 16.30
N ALA A 284 39.12 -9.13 15.19
CA ALA A 284 39.96 -7.94 15.10
C ALA A 284 40.03 -7.45 13.64
N ALA A 285 40.73 -6.35 13.37
CA ALA A 285 40.95 -5.89 12.01
C ALA A 285 41.63 -6.96 11.14
N GLY A 286 40.99 -7.32 10.02
CA GLY A 286 41.49 -8.35 9.10
C GLY A 286 41.42 -9.79 9.62
N ARG A 287 40.76 -10.06 10.76
CA ARG A 287 40.73 -11.39 11.37
C ARG A 287 39.31 -11.93 11.55
N LEU A 288 39.02 -13.03 10.87
CA LEU A 288 37.79 -13.82 11.03
C LEU A 288 38.03 -14.97 12.03
N LYS A 289 37.03 -15.30 12.85
CA LYS A 289 37.12 -16.34 13.89
C LYS A 289 35.81 -17.10 14.06
N THR A 290 35.95 -18.37 14.47
CA THR A 290 34.95 -19.17 15.21
C THR A 290 35.53 -19.55 16.57
N ASP A 291 34.70 -19.79 17.58
CA ASP A 291 35.17 -20.02 18.95
C ASP A 291 35.64 -21.45 19.24
N THR A 292 35.14 -22.43 18.48
CA THR A 292 35.46 -23.85 18.71
C THR A 292 36.30 -24.40 17.57
N ALA A 293 35.69 -25.11 16.62
CA ALA A 293 36.36 -25.78 15.53
C ALA A 293 35.93 -25.24 14.17
N PHE A 294 36.88 -25.20 13.23
CA PHE A 294 36.60 -25.04 11.81
C PHE A 294 37.01 -26.33 11.10
N SER A 295 36.03 -27.08 10.63
CA SER A 295 36.24 -28.33 9.90
C SER A 295 36.25 -28.07 8.40
N VAL A 296 37.34 -28.41 7.73
CA VAL A 296 37.48 -28.29 6.26
C VAL A 296 37.31 -29.67 5.65
N GLY A 297 36.28 -29.85 4.83
CA GLY A 297 35.95 -31.15 4.25
C GLY A 297 36.90 -31.63 3.14
N THR A 298 37.69 -30.73 2.55
CA THR A 298 38.62 -31.06 1.45
C THR A 298 40.01 -30.49 1.71
N ASN A 299 40.43 -29.44 0.99
CA ASN A 299 41.78 -28.90 1.06
C ASN A 299 41.81 -27.59 1.84
N LEU A 300 42.84 -27.38 2.65
CA LEU A 300 43.18 -26.08 3.22
C LEU A 300 44.35 -25.49 2.43
N LEU A 301 44.17 -24.30 1.85
CA LEU A 301 45.18 -23.65 1.03
C LEU A 301 45.66 -22.35 1.70
N ILE A 302 46.97 -22.18 1.78
CA ILE A 302 47.64 -21.02 2.37
C ILE A 302 48.52 -20.40 1.29
N ASN A 303 48.09 -19.22 0.81
CA ASN A 303 48.78 -18.43 -0.22
C ASN A 303 49.07 -19.19 -1.54
N THR A 304 48.29 -20.25 -1.83
CA THR A 304 48.36 -21.03 -3.07
C THR A 304 46.96 -21.29 -3.60
N THR A 305 46.84 -21.53 -4.90
CA THR A 305 45.62 -22.02 -5.57
C THR A 305 45.80 -23.44 -6.13
N SER A 306 47.03 -23.98 -6.10
CA SER A 306 47.38 -25.28 -6.66
C SER A 306 47.87 -26.24 -5.58
N VAL A 307 47.44 -27.50 -5.68
CA VAL A 307 47.82 -28.62 -4.80
C VAL A 307 48.21 -29.87 -5.59
N GLY A 308 48.54 -29.74 -6.88
CA GLY A 308 49.03 -30.85 -7.70
C GLY A 308 48.09 -32.06 -7.76
N ALA A 309 46.77 -31.82 -7.86
CA ALA A 309 45.70 -32.83 -7.81
C ALA A 309 45.49 -33.55 -6.46
N GLY A 310 46.13 -33.08 -5.37
CA GLY A 310 45.90 -33.61 -4.02
C GLY A 310 44.48 -33.37 -3.49
N VAL A 311 43.97 -34.34 -2.71
CA VAL A 311 42.66 -34.30 -2.03
C VAL A 311 42.86 -34.57 -0.54
N GLY A 312 42.26 -33.75 0.32
CA GLY A 312 42.44 -33.83 1.77
C GLY A 312 43.79 -33.27 2.24
N VAL A 313 44.36 -32.31 1.51
CA VAL A 313 45.73 -31.83 1.73
C VAL A 313 45.79 -30.38 2.24
N LEU A 314 46.92 -30.06 2.87
CA LEU A 314 47.31 -28.69 3.21
C LEU A 314 48.30 -28.16 2.15
N GLY A 315 47.84 -27.26 1.30
CA GLY A 315 48.69 -26.55 0.34
C GLY A 315 49.30 -25.30 0.98
N ILE A 316 50.63 -25.17 0.98
CA ILE A 316 51.33 -23.99 1.51
C ILE A 316 52.31 -23.50 0.44
N ALA A 317 52.14 -22.27 -0.04
CA ALA A 317 53.14 -21.65 -0.91
C ALA A 317 54.38 -21.20 -0.13
N ASN A 318 55.46 -20.93 -0.86
CA ASN A 318 56.60 -20.21 -0.31
C ASN A 318 56.14 -18.93 0.39
N ALA A 319 56.65 -18.68 1.59
CA ALA A 319 56.42 -17.45 2.31
C ALA A 319 57.00 -16.28 1.49
N THR A 320 56.18 -15.28 1.20
CA THR A 320 56.64 -14.04 0.55
C THR A 320 57.56 -13.24 1.46
N THR A 321 57.40 -13.40 2.77
CA THR A 321 58.28 -12.86 3.79
C THR A 321 58.57 -13.97 4.79
N VAL A 322 59.82 -14.43 4.82
CA VAL A 322 60.26 -15.48 5.73
C VAL A 322 60.19 -14.97 7.18
N PRO A 323 59.63 -15.74 8.14
CA PRO A 323 59.57 -15.31 9.54
C PRO A 323 60.95 -15.08 10.17
N THR A 324 61.25 -13.81 10.49
CA THR A 324 62.50 -13.40 11.17
C THR A 324 62.32 -13.18 12.67
N ALA A 325 61.11 -12.82 13.10
CA ALA A 325 60.76 -12.67 14.52
C ALA A 325 60.25 -14.00 15.10
N ASN A 326 60.51 -14.21 16.39
CA ASN A 326 60.01 -15.38 17.10
C ASN A 326 58.53 -15.19 17.46
N PRO A 327 57.66 -16.18 17.21
CA PRO A 327 56.27 -16.11 17.66
C PRO A 327 56.17 -16.19 19.18
N THR A 328 55.17 -15.53 19.75
CA THR A 328 54.84 -15.66 21.17
C THR A 328 54.13 -16.99 21.42
N SER A 329 54.81 -17.91 22.12
CA SER A 329 54.36 -19.29 22.34
C SER A 329 54.22 -20.11 21.04
N GLY A 330 54.55 -21.40 21.10
CA GLY A 330 54.47 -22.30 19.95
C GLY A 330 55.48 -21.97 18.83
N GLY A 331 55.00 -21.91 17.59
CA GLY A 331 55.84 -21.71 16.41
C GLY A 331 55.04 -21.47 15.13
N VAL A 332 55.74 -21.13 14.05
CA VAL A 332 55.17 -20.88 12.72
C VAL A 332 55.67 -21.94 11.75
N LEU A 333 54.73 -22.63 11.09
CA LEU A 333 54.99 -23.52 9.96
C LEU A 333 54.94 -22.70 8.66
N TYR A 334 55.95 -22.83 7.80
CA TYR A 334 56.03 -22.12 6.53
C TYR A 334 56.85 -22.91 5.50
N VAL A 335 56.75 -22.50 4.23
CA VAL A 335 57.59 -23.05 3.15
C VAL A 335 58.56 -21.98 2.68
N GLU A 336 59.82 -22.34 2.43
CA GLU A 336 60.84 -21.45 1.86
C GLU A 336 61.65 -22.21 0.80
N ALA A 337 61.68 -21.67 -0.42
CA ALA A 337 62.30 -22.32 -1.58
C ALA A 337 61.89 -23.80 -1.77
N GLY A 338 60.62 -24.12 -1.48
CA GLY A 338 60.06 -25.47 -1.58
C GLY A 338 60.20 -26.32 -0.31
N ALA A 339 61.11 -25.99 0.61
CA ALA A 339 61.31 -26.76 1.84
C ALA A 339 60.29 -26.37 2.92
N LEU A 340 59.70 -27.37 3.60
CA LEU A 340 58.83 -27.16 4.75
C LEU A 340 59.67 -26.90 6.01
N LYS A 341 59.40 -25.78 6.69
CA LYS A 341 60.16 -25.32 7.86
C LYS A 341 59.26 -24.93 9.01
N TYR A 342 59.79 -25.04 10.23
CA TYR A 342 59.13 -24.58 11.46
C TYR A 342 60.06 -23.68 12.26
N ARG A 343 59.59 -22.48 12.63
CA ARG A 343 60.28 -21.56 13.55
C ARG A 343 59.62 -21.63 14.92
N GLY A 344 60.32 -22.12 15.94
CA GLY A 344 59.84 -22.14 17.32
C GLY A 344 59.97 -20.78 18.01
N SER A 345 59.24 -20.59 19.12
CA SER A 345 59.25 -19.37 19.94
C SER A 345 60.62 -19.03 20.55
N SER A 346 61.50 -20.01 20.74
CA SER A 346 62.89 -19.80 21.18
C SER A 346 63.85 -19.43 20.04
N GLY A 347 63.37 -19.34 18.80
CA GLY A 347 64.13 -18.91 17.62
C GLY A 347 64.80 -20.01 16.81
N THR A 348 64.76 -21.27 17.26
CA THR A 348 65.21 -22.41 16.46
C THR A 348 64.37 -22.52 15.18
N VAL A 349 65.04 -22.58 14.03
CA VAL A 349 64.43 -22.88 12.74
C VAL A 349 64.83 -24.29 12.33
N THR A 350 63.83 -25.16 12.16
CA THR A 350 64.02 -26.55 11.75
C THR A 350 63.48 -26.75 10.33
N THR A 351 64.30 -27.25 9.43
CA THR A 351 63.83 -27.81 8.15
C THR A 351 63.25 -29.18 8.42
N ILE A 352 61.95 -29.34 8.15
CA ILE A 352 61.21 -30.59 8.38
C ILE A 352 61.28 -31.49 7.15
N ALA A 353 61.13 -30.92 5.95
CA ALA A 353 61.23 -31.63 4.68
C ALA A 353 61.94 -30.76 3.62
N PRO A 354 62.90 -31.31 2.85
CA PRO A 354 63.53 -30.61 1.74
C PRO A 354 62.56 -30.43 0.55
N ALA A 355 62.95 -29.61 -0.43
CA ALA A 355 62.19 -29.35 -1.66
C ALA A 355 62.13 -30.56 -2.59
#